data_AF-A0A944DEV6-F1
#
_entry.id   AF-A0A944DEV6-F1
#
_cell.length_a   1.000
_cell.length_b   1.000
_cell.length_c   1.000
_cell.angle_alpha   90.00
_cell.angle_beta   90.00
_cell.angle_gamma   90.00
#
_symmetry.space_group_name_H-M   'P 1'
#
loop_
_entity.id
_entity.type
_entity.pdbx_description
1 polymer ?
#
loop_
_entity_poly.entity_id
_entity_poly.type
_entity_poly.pdbx_seq_one_letter_code
_entity_poly.pdbx_strand_id
1 'polypeptide(L)'
;MTESTATQFDKHYQQHLKHLKLKGLQPKTIEAYARAVRRAGAYFDQRIDALSEAQLLEYFTELSETHSWSAVKLDLYGLKFYYAHVLKKPWVAPDLVKPPRTQRLPDIVTVDEARQIFAATRVLSYRVFFFTLYSLGLRLGEGLRLSVADIDAARERVHIRDAKGNKDRLVPLPRATLAVLRRFWQTHRHPELLFPNRHAGL
;
A
#
# COMPACT_ATOMS: atom_id res chain seq x y z
N MET A 1 10.70 -7.47 38.34
CA MET A 1 10.05 -8.56 37.57
C MET A 1 9.65 -8.16 36.13
N THR A 2 10.12 -7.02 35.59
CA THR A 2 9.69 -6.46 34.29
C THR A 2 10.57 -6.85 33.08
N GLU A 3 11.82 -7.27 33.29
CA GLU A 3 12.76 -7.59 32.18
C GLU A 3 12.37 -8.84 31.37
N SER A 4 11.66 -9.79 31.97
CA SER A 4 11.28 -11.04 31.31
C SER A 4 10.22 -10.85 30.21
N THR A 5 9.33 -9.86 30.36
CA THR A 5 8.18 -9.69 29.45
C THR A 5 8.58 -8.97 28.17
N ALA A 6 9.46 -7.96 28.27
CA ALA A 6 9.97 -7.25 27.10
C ALA A 6 10.75 -8.17 26.16
N THR A 7 11.58 -9.04 26.74
CA THR A 7 12.33 -10.05 26.00
C THR A 7 11.41 -11.06 25.28
N GLN A 8 10.26 -11.39 25.88
CA GLN A 8 9.29 -12.30 25.27
C GLN A 8 8.52 -11.66 24.12
N PHE A 9 8.06 -10.42 24.29
CA PHE A 9 7.38 -9.69 23.23
C PHE A 9 8.27 -9.53 21.99
N ASP A 10 9.54 -9.15 22.18
CA ASP A 10 10.47 -9.00 21.06
C ASP A 10 10.68 -10.31 20.30
N LYS A 11 10.80 -11.44 21.03
CA LYS A 11 10.88 -12.76 20.41
C LYS A 11 9.64 -13.08 19.58
N HIS A 12 8.45 -12.86 20.14
CA HIS A 12 7.19 -13.10 19.43
C HIS A 12 7.00 -12.15 18.24
N TYR A 13 7.45 -10.90 18.37
CA TYR A 13 7.42 -9.92 17.29
C TYR A 13 8.33 -10.34 16.13
N GLN A 14 9.54 -10.82 16.41
CA GLN A 14 10.43 -11.37 15.37
C GLN A 14 9.83 -12.61 14.70
N GLN A 15 9.17 -13.49 15.47
CA GLN A 15 8.43 -14.62 14.91
C GLN A 15 7.25 -14.16 14.03
N HIS A 16 6.53 -13.13 14.43
CA HIS A 16 5.45 -12.52 13.64
C HIS A 16 5.96 -12.08 12.26
N LEU A 17 7.06 -11.32 12.21
CA LEU A 17 7.66 -10.86 10.96
C LEU A 17 8.07 -12.04 10.05
N LYS A 18 8.66 -13.10 10.63
CA LYS A 18 9.00 -14.32 9.89
C LYS A 18 7.76 -15.00 9.32
N HIS A 19 6.70 -15.15 10.12
CA HIS A 19 5.43 -15.74 9.65
C HIS A 19 4.78 -14.92 8.54
N LEU A 20 4.75 -13.58 8.66
CA LEU A 20 4.22 -12.69 7.63
C LEU A 20 4.96 -12.88 6.29
N LYS A 21 6.29 -12.96 6.34
CA LYS A 21 7.14 -13.19 5.17
C LYS A 21 6.91 -14.58 4.55
N LEU A 22 6.92 -15.63 5.37
CA LEU A 22 6.73 -17.01 4.90
C LEU A 22 5.32 -17.28 4.36
N LYS A 23 4.32 -16.49 4.76
CA LYS A 23 2.97 -16.53 4.18
C LYS A 23 2.84 -15.79 2.85
N GLY A 24 3.94 -15.26 2.31
CA GLY A 24 3.95 -14.61 1.00
C GLY A 24 3.12 -13.33 0.95
N LEU A 25 2.93 -12.66 2.09
CA LEU A 25 2.16 -11.41 2.13
C LEU A 25 2.94 -10.29 1.44
N GLN A 26 2.20 -9.37 0.81
CA GLN A 26 2.78 -8.21 0.14
C GLN A 26 3.49 -7.30 1.15
N PRO A 27 4.60 -6.62 0.79
CA PRO A 27 5.39 -5.81 1.72
C PRO A 27 4.56 -4.77 2.50
N LYS A 28 3.62 -4.10 1.83
CA LYS A 28 2.70 -3.14 2.48
C LYS A 28 1.80 -3.80 3.53
N THR A 29 1.36 -5.03 3.30
CA THR A 29 0.57 -5.79 4.26
C THR A 29 1.42 -6.23 5.44
N ILE A 30 2.66 -6.68 5.19
CA ILE A 30 3.63 -7.01 6.24
C ILE A 30 3.83 -5.80 7.16
N GLU A 31 4.09 -4.63 6.56
CA GLU A 31 4.30 -3.39 7.31
C GLU A 31 3.06 -2.98 8.12
N ALA A 32 1.86 -3.10 7.53
CA ALA A 32 0.61 -2.80 8.22
C ALA A 32 0.39 -3.71 9.44
N TYR A 33 0.55 -5.03 9.27
CA TYR A 33 0.34 -5.99 10.37
C TYR A 33 1.43 -5.89 11.43
N ALA A 34 2.69 -5.65 11.03
CA ALA A 34 3.78 -5.38 11.95
C ALA A 34 3.57 -4.08 12.75
N ARG A 35 2.97 -3.05 12.14
CA ARG A 35 2.58 -1.82 12.84
C ARG A 35 1.45 -2.08 13.84
N ALA A 36 0.45 -2.88 13.48
CA ALA A 36 -0.64 -3.25 14.36
C ALA A 36 -0.13 -3.90 15.66
N VAL A 37 0.76 -4.90 15.54
CA VAL A 37 1.32 -5.59 16.71
C VAL A 37 2.15 -4.65 17.58
N ARG A 38 2.93 -3.74 16.99
CA ARG A 38 3.68 -2.71 17.75
C ARG A 38 2.76 -1.74 18.47
N ARG A 39 1.67 -1.30 17.83
CA ARG A 39 0.70 -0.36 18.42
C ARG A 39 -0.01 -0.99 19.61
N ALA A 40 -0.51 -2.21 19.45
CA ALA A 40 -1.09 -2.96 20.56
C ALA A 40 -0.05 -3.24 21.67
N GLY A 41 1.19 -3.57 21.28
CA GLY A 41 2.29 -3.71 22.23
C GLY A 41 2.55 -2.42 23.03
N ALA A 42 2.52 -1.25 22.40
CA ALA A 42 2.67 0.02 23.10
C ALA A 42 1.48 0.32 24.03
N TYR A 43 0.27 -0.07 23.64
CA TYR A 43 -0.95 0.15 24.44
C TYR A 43 -1.04 -0.76 25.68
N PHE A 44 -0.62 -2.02 25.56
CA PHE A 44 -0.74 -3.02 26.62
C PHE A 44 0.58 -3.33 27.33
N ASP A 45 1.55 -2.40 27.33
CA ASP A 45 2.88 -2.61 27.92
C ASP A 45 3.52 -3.93 27.51
N GLN A 46 3.42 -4.24 26.21
CA GLN A 46 3.94 -5.43 25.54
C GLN A 46 3.28 -6.76 25.97
N ARG A 47 2.20 -6.72 26.78
CA ARG A 47 1.46 -7.88 27.27
C ARG A 47 0.24 -8.20 26.40
N ILE A 48 0.50 -8.61 25.16
CA ILE A 48 -0.56 -8.86 24.16
C ILE A 48 -0.88 -10.35 23.93
N ASP A 49 -0.31 -11.27 24.72
CA ASP A 49 -0.39 -12.71 24.49
C ASP A 49 -1.67 -13.39 25.03
N ALA A 50 -2.42 -12.67 25.86
CA ALA A 50 -3.62 -13.16 26.54
C ALA A 50 -4.63 -12.03 26.81
N LEU A 51 -4.92 -11.23 25.78
CA LEU A 51 -5.92 -10.16 25.88
C LEU A 51 -7.32 -10.77 25.96
N SER A 52 -8.16 -10.24 26.85
CA SER A 52 -9.57 -10.59 26.93
C SER A 52 -10.39 -9.85 25.87
N GLU A 53 -11.61 -10.32 25.60
CA GLU A 53 -12.54 -9.64 24.71
C GLU A 53 -12.84 -8.20 25.19
N ALA A 54 -13.00 -8.00 26.51
CA ALA A 54 -13.22 -6.67 27.09
C ALA A 54 -12.03 -5.73 26.86
N GLN A 55 -10.79 -6.22 27.00
CA GLN A 55 -9.59 -5.42 26.71
C GLN A 55 -9.50 -5.04 25.23
N LEU A 56 -9.85 -5.97 24.34
CA LEU A 56 -9.87 -5.71 22.90
C LEU A 56 -10.97 -4.71 22.53
N LEU A 57 -12.14 -4.80 23.17
CA LEU A 57 -13.25 -3.87 22.96
C LEU A 57 -12.82 -2.43 23.29
N GLU A 58 -12.19 -2.22 24.45
CA GLU A 58 -11.69 -0.91 24.85
C GLU A 58 -10.65 -0.39 23.84
N TYR A 59 -9.64 -1.21 23.55
CA TYR A 59 -8.56 -0.84 22.63
C TYR A 59 -9.08 -0.45 21.24
N PHE A 60 -9.99 -1.23 20.65
CA PHE A 60 -10.52 -0.90 19.33
C PHE A 60 -11.50 0.28 19.34
N THR A 61 -12.18 0.53 20.46
CA THR A 61 -13.01 1.72 20.65
C THR A 61 -12.14 2.98 20.64
N GLU A 62 -11.12 3.05 21.50
CA GLU A 62 -10.18 4.19 21.53
C GLU A 62 -9.43 4.36 20.20
N LEU A 63 -9.03 3.25 19.57
CA LEU A 63 -8.36 3.30 18.27
C LEU A 63 -9.28 3.89 17.18
N SER A 64 -10.58 3.64 17.24
CA SER A 64 -11.55 4.15 16.26
C SER A 64 -11.80 5.64 16.37
N GLU A 65 -11.57 6.24 17.54
CA GLU A 65 -11.69 7.70 17.75
C GLU A 65 -10.56 8.46 17.07
N THR A 66 -9.38 7.85 16.99
CA THR A 66 -8.15 8.50 16.51
C THR A 66 -7.74 8.05 15.10
N HIS A 67 -8.28 6.93 14.60
CA HIS A 67 -7.88 6.33 13.33
C HIS A 67 -9.07 5.99 12.43
N SER A 68 -8.83 6.04 11.10
CA SER A 68 -9.82 5.60 10.12
C SER A 68 -10.20 4.12 10.28
N TRP A 69 -11.44 3.77 9.90
CA TRP A 69 -11.92 2.38 9.88
C TRP A 69 -11.04 1.41 9.09
N SER A 70 -10.37 1.88 8.04
CA SER A 70 -9.39 1.08 7.28
C SER A 70 -8.17 0.71 8.13
N ALA A 71 -7.69 1.64 8.95
CA ALA A 71 -6.57 1.41 9.87
C ALA A 71 -6.99 0.48 11.02
N VAL A 72 -8.15 0.71 11.65
CA VAL A 72 -8.72 -0.18 12.69
C VAL A 72 -8.83 -1.61 12.17
N LYS A 73 -9.29 -1.79 10.93
CA LYS A 73 -9.41 -3.11 10.29
C LYS A 73 -8.05 -3.78 10.05
N LEU A 74 -7.04 -3.03 9.62
CA LEU A 74 -5.68 -3.54 9.48
C LEU A 74 -5.11 -3.97 10.84
N ASP A 75 -5.40 -3.22 11.90
CA ASP A 75 -5.01 -3.55 13.25
C ASP A 75 -5.66 -4.84 13.75
N LEU A 76 -6.96 -5.00 13.54
CA LEU A 76 -7.68 -6.24 13.81
C LEU A 76 -7.04 -7.43 13.11
N TYR A 77 -6.79 -7.35 11.80
CA TYR A 77 -6.23 -8.48 11.08
C TYR A 77 -4.76 -8.77 11.44
N GLY A 78 -3.98 -7.74 11.77
CA GLY A 78 -2.62 -7.90 12.28
C GLY A 78 -2.59 -8.67 13.61
N LEU A 79 -3.44 -8.29 14.55
CA LEU A 79 -3.59 -8.98 15.83
C LEU A 79 -4.16 -10.40 15.66
N LYS A 80 -5.18 -10.57 14.84
CA LYS A 80 -5.73 -11.90 14.52
C LYS A 80 -4.67 -12.82 13.92
N PHE A 81 -3.83 -12.30 13.01
CA PHE A 81 -2.72 -13.05 12.43
C PHE A 81 -1.68 -13.43 13.50
N TYR A 82 -1.33 -12.49 14.39
CA TYR A 82 -0.41 -12.74 15.50
C TYR A 82 -0.91 -13.87 16.42
N TYR A 83 -2.17 -13.81 16.85
CA TYR A 83 -2.77 -14.85 17.69
C TYR A 83 -2.77 -16.22 17.01
N ALA A 84 -3.22 -16.28 15.76
CA ALA A 84 -3.33 -17.54 15.03
C ALA A 84 -1.97 -18.18 14.72
N HIS A 85 -0.96 -17.38 14.34
CA HIS A 85 0.29 -17.91 13.79
C HIS A 85 1.47 -17.89 14.74
N VAL A 86 1.56 -16.90 15.64
CA VAL A 86 2.64 -16.81 16.64
C VAL A 86 2.24 -17.54 17.91
N LEU A 87 1.10 -17.15 18.50
CA LEU A 87 0.63 -17.73 19.77
C LEU A 87 -0.04 -19.10 19.61
N LYS A 88 -0.45 -19.45 18.38
CA LYS A 88 -1.26 -20.66 18.08
C LYS A 88 -2.56 -20.72 18.88
N LYS A 89 -3.14 -19.56 19.18
CA LYS A 89 -4.40 -19.43 19.92
C LYS A 89 -5.55 -19.06 18.98
N PRO A 90 -6.78 -19.51 19.26
CA PRO A 90 -7.95 -19.00 18.57
C PRO A 90 -8.12 -17.50 18.84
N TRP A 91 -8.72 -16.79 17.88
CA TRP A 91 -9.07 -15.39 18.07
C TRP A 91 -10.25 -15.28 19.03
N VAL A 92 -10.08 -14.52 20.10
CA VAL A 92 -11.00 -14.51 21.26
C VAL A 92 -12.22 -13.60 21.07
N ALA A 93 -12.20 -12.69 20.09
CA ALA A 93 -13.25 -11.68 19.91
C ALA A 93 -13.81 -11.69 18.47
N PRO A 94 -14.49 -12.78 18.04
CA PRO A 94 -15.15 -12.81 16.75
C PRO A 94 -16.17 -11.66 16.64
N ASP A 95 -16.29 -11.06 15.45
CA ASP A 95 -17.22 -9.96 15.14
C ASP A 95 -17.06 -8.64 15.91
N LEU A 96 -16.02 -8.50 16.74
CA LEU A 96 -15.75 -7.31 17.56
C LEU A 96 -15.75 -6.00 16.76
N VAL A 97 -15.05 -5.97 15.62
CA VAL A 97 -15.00 -4.80 14.75
C VAL A 97 -15.79 -5.07 13.49
N LYS A 98 -16.90 -4.34 13.34
CA LYS A 98 -17.68 -4.31 12.11
C LYS A 98 -17.57 -2.91 11.49
N PRO A 99 -16.61 -2.69 10.56
CA PRO A 99 -16.49 -1.41 9.89
C PRO A 99 -17.82 -1.06 9.18
N PRO A 100 -18.28 0.20 9.26
CA PRO A 100 -19.49 0.62 8.57
C PRO A 100 -19.30 0.39 7.07
N ARG A 101 -20.31 -0.22 6.44
CA ARG A 101 -20.36 -0.37 4.98
C ARG A 101 -20.61 1.00 4.36
N THR A 102 -19.56 1.75 4.14
CA THR A 102 -19.63 2.99 3.36
C THR A 102 -19.43 2.63 1.89
N GLN A 103 -20.54 2.37 1.18
CA GLN A 103 -20.55 2.46 -0.27
C GLN A 103 -20.59 3.94 -0.62
N ARG A 104 -19.41 4.55 -0.78
CA ARG A 104 -19.33 5.82 -1.51
C ARG A 104 -19.36 5.48 -2.99
N LEU A 105 -20.30 6.06 -3.73
CA LEU A 105 -20.18 6.10 -5.18
C LEU A 105 -18.83 6.76 -5.49
N PRO A 106 -17.95 6.14 -6.30
CA PRO A 106 -16.71 6.80 -6.67
C PRO A 106 -17.07 8.07 -7.44
N ASP A 107 -16.53 9.21 -7.03
CA ASP A 107 -16.56 10.43 -7.85
C ASP A 107 -15.69 10.15 -9.09
N ILE A 108 -16.34 9.81 -10.20
CA ILE A 108 -15.66 9.51 -11.46
C ILE A 108 -15.28 10.84 -12.10
N VAL A 109 -13.98 11.13 -12.10
CA VAL A 109 -13.42 12.31 -12.75
C VAL A 109 -13.77 12.30 -14.24
N THR A 110 -14.43 13.37 -14.69
CA THR A 110 -14.77 13.58 -16.10
C THR A 110 -13.53 13.89 -16.93
N VAL A 111 -13.64 13.79 -18.26
CA VAL A 111 -12.54 14.12 -19.18
C VAL A 111 -12.12 15.59 -19.03
N ASP A 112 -13.07 16.49 -18.80
CA ASP A 112 -12.79 17.92 -18.64
C ASP A 112 -12.12 18.24 -17.30
N GLU A 113 -12.54 17.61 -16.22
CA GLU A 113 -11.84 17.73 -14.93
C GLU A 113 -10.41 17.18 -15.01
N ALA A 114 -10.20 16.05 -15.69
CA ALA A 114 -8.86 15.51 -15.93
C ALA A 114 -7.99 16.51 -16.71
N ARG A 115 -8.54 17.15 -17.75
CA ARG A 115 -7.85 18.21 -18.50
C ARG A 115 -7.49 19.40 -17.60
N GLN A 116 -8.41 19.84 -16.74
CA GLN A 116 -8.16 20.92 -15.79
C GLN A 116 -7.04 20.57 -14.81
N ILE A 117 -7.00 19.33 -14.29
CA ILE A 117 -5.93 18.85 -13.42
C ILE A 117 -4.57 18.91 -14.14
N PHE A 118 -4.49 18.44 -15.40
CA PHE A 118 -3.25 18.49 -16.16
C PHE A 118 -2.80 19.93 -16.43
N ALA A 119 -3.72 20.81 -16.80
CA ALA A 119 -3.44 22.22 -17.07
C ALA A 119 -2.96 22.96 -15.81
N ALA A 120 -3.59 22.71 -14.66
CA ALA A 120 -3.23 23.31 -13.38
C ALA A 120 -1.88 22.80 -12.82
N THR A 121 -1.43 21.61 -13.23
CA THR A 121 -0.18 21.02 -12.74
C THR A 121 1.02 21.77 -13.34
N ARG A 122 1.70 22.62 -12.55
CA ARG A 122 2.82 23.48 -13.03
C ARG A 122 4.10 22.70 -13.34
N VAL A 123 4.34 21.62 -12.60
CA VAL A 123 5.54 20.80 -12.75
C VAL A 123 5.37 19.88 -13.95
N LEU A 124 6.26 19.99 -14.95
CA LEU A 124 6.20 19.16 -16.16
C LEU A 124 6.20 17.66 -15.87
N SER A 125 7.10 17.18 -14.99
CA SER A 125 7.17 15.75 -14.65
C SER A 125 5.88 15.22 -14.05
N TYR A 126 5.25 15.96 -13.14
CA TYR A 126 3.96 15.60 -12.55
C TYR A 126 2.83 15.68 -13.56
N ARG A 127 2.83 16.69 -14.44
CA ARG A 127 1.83 16.84 -15.49
C ARG A 127 1.84 15.65 -16.44
N VAL A 128 3.02 15.26 -16.93
CA VAL A 128 3.19 14.10 -17.81
C VAL A 128 2.82 12.81 -17.05
N PHE A 129 3.26 12.69 -15.80
CA PHE A 129 2.93 11.53 -14.96
C PHE A 129 1.43 11.32 -14.79
N PHE A 130 0.68 12.37 -14.41
CA PHE A 130 -0.78 12.28 -14.26
C PHE A 130 -1.47 11.95 -15.58
N PHE A 131 -1.04 12.56 -16.68
CA PHE A 131 -1.55 12.25 -18.01
C PHE A 131 -1.29 10.78 -18.38
N THR A 132 -0.11 10.24 -18.10
CA THR A 132 0.23 8.84 -18.33
C THR A 132 -0.62 7.89 -17.49
N LEU A 133 -0.79 8.18 -16.19
CA LEU A 133 -1.66 7.38 -15.32
C LEU A 133 -3.10 7.33 -15.86
N TYR A 134 -3.63 8.49 -16.25
CA TYR A 134 -4.97 8.61 -16.81
C TYR A 134 -5.09 7.87 -18.15
N SER A 135 -4.19 8.15 -19.09
CA SER A 135 -4.26 7.59 -20.45
C SER A 135 -4.07 6.08 -20.49
N LEU A 136 -3.25 5.51 -19.61
CA LEU A 136 -2.92 4.09 -19.57
C LEU A 136 -3.69 3.34 -18.46
N GLY A 137 -4.50 4.03 -17.66
CA GLY A 137 -5.22 3.43 -16.53
C GLY A 137 -4.30 2.77 -15.51
N LEU A 138 -3.14 3.38 -15.23
CA LEU A 138 -2.14 2.81 -14.32
C LEU A 138 -2.45 3.18 -12.88
N ARG A 139 -2.17 2.25 -11.96
CA ARG A 139 -2.12 2.57 -10.53
C ARG A 139 -0.89 3.43 -10.25
N LEU A 140 -0.97 4.29 -9.23
CA LEU A 140 0.14 5.15 -8.81
C LEU A 140 1.48 4.40 -8.71
N GLY A 141 1.48 3.26 -8.01
CA GLY A 141 2.70 2.46 -7.84
C GLY A 141 3.22 1.81 -9.12
N GLU A 142 2.34 1.52 -10.09
CA GLU A 142 2.74 0.98 -11.40
C GLU A 142 3.41 2.08 -12.23
N GLY A 143 2.82 3.29 -12.26
CA GLY A 143 3.42 4.43 -12.96
C GLY A 143 4.77 4.85 -12.37
N LEU A 144 4.92 4.84 -11.04
CA LEU A 144 6.19 5.21 -10.38
C LEU A 144 7.34 4.26 -10.71
N ARG A 145 7.05 3.00 -11.05
CA ARG A 145 8.06 1.99 -11.42
C ARG A 145 8.22 1.83 -12.93
N LEU A 146 7.48 2.60 -13.73
CA LEU A 146 7.47 2.45 -15.18
C LEU A 146 8.86 2.78 -15.75
N SER A 147 9.45 1.80 -16.43
CA SER A 147 10.75 1.93 -17.06
C SER A 147 10.64 2.24 -18.56
N VAL A 148 11.73 2.72 -19.17
CA VAL A 148 11.83 2.91 -20.61
C VAL A 148 11.70 1.57 -21.34
N ALA A 149 12.27 0.50 -20.78
CA ALA A 149 12.23 -0.85 -21.35
C ALA A 149 10.83 -1.48 -21.36
N ASP A 150 9.90 -0.96 -20.56
CA ASP A 150 8.51 -1.43 -20.54
C ASP A 150 7.68 -0.86 -21.72
N ILE A 151 8.20 0.13 -22.45
CA ILE A 151 7.52 0.76 -23.59
C ILE A 151 7.87 0.03 -24.89
N ASP A 152 6.98 -0.84 -25.37
CA ASP A 152 7.07 -1.41 -26.72
C ASP A 152 6.36 -0.50 -27.72
N ALA A 153 7.10 0.47 -28.26
CA ALA A 153 6.60 1.39 -29.26
C ALA A 153 6.28 0.72 -30.61
N ALA A 154 6.89 -0.42 -30.93
CA ALA A 154 6.67 -1.12 -32.20
C ALA A 154 5.33 -1.88 -32.17
N ARG A 155 4.98 -2.44 -31.02
CA ARG A 155 3.70 -3.15 -30.80
C ARG A 155 2.61 -2.27 -30.19
N GLU A 156 2.90 -0.99 -29.95
CA GLU A 156 2.02 -0.03 -29.29
C GLU A 156 1.47 -0.57 -27.96
N ARG A 157 2.36 -1.09 -27.10
CA ARG A 157 2.00 -1.65 -25.79
C ARG A 157 2.97 -1.23 -24.70
N VAL A 158 2.47 -1.21 -23.47
CA VAL A 158 3.25 -1.02 -22.25
C VAL A 158 3.18 -2.27 -21.39
N HIS A 159 4.32 -2.77 -20.94
CA HIS A 159 4.41 -3.89 -20.03
C HIS A 159 4.34 -3.42 -18.58
N ILE A 160 3.27 -3.77 -17.88
CA ILE A 160 3.10 -3.46 -16.46
C ILE A 160 3.45 -4.68 -15.63
N ARG A 161 4.61 -4.61 -14.97
CA ARG A 161 5.15 -5.64 -14.09
C ARG A 161 4.61 -5.54 -12.67
N ASP A 162 4.56 -6.65 -11.96
CA ASP A 162 4.20 -6.72 -10.54
C ASP A 162 2.85 -6.06 -10.22
N ALA A 163 1.85 -6.26 -11.07
CA ALA A 163 0.50 -5.80 -10.76
C ALA A 163 -0.09 -6.62 -9.59
N LYS A 164 -1.22 -6.17 -9.05
CA LYS A 164 -1.90 -6.81 -7.91
C LYS A 164 -2.01 -8.33 -8.12
N GLY A 165 -1.44 -9.10 -7.21
CA GLY A 165 -1.40 -10.57 -7.29
C GLY A 165 -0.17 -11.13 -8.02
N ASN A 166 0.89 -10.35 -8.19
CA ASN A 166 2.12 -10.71 -8.92
C ASN A 166 1.83 -11.15 -10.36
N LYS A 167 0.93 -10.43 -11.04
CA LYS A 167 0.58 -10.70 -12.43
C LYS A 167 1.08 -9.56 -13.30
N ASP A 168 1.67 -9.93 -14.42
CA ASP A 168 2.03 -8.99 -15.46
C ASP A 168 0.84 -8.75 -16.38
N ARG A 169 0.75 -7.55 -16.95
CA ARG A 169 -0.23 -7.25 -17.99
C ARG A 169 0.33 -6.33 -19.05
N LEU A 170 -0.17 -6.46 -20.27
CA LEU A 170 0.06 -5.51 -21.36
C LEU A 170 -1.09 -4.51 -21.40
N VAL A 171 -0.75 -3.23 -21.51
CA VAL A 171 -1.70 -2.13 -21.68
C VAL A 171 -1.50 -1.52 -23.07
N PRO A 172 -2.57 -1.22 -23.83
CA PRO A 172 -2.43 -0.49 -25.09
C PRO A 172 -1.74 0.86 -24.88
N LEU A 173 -0.86 1.25 -25.80
CA LEU A 173 -0.15 2.52 -25.77
C LEU A 173 -0.69 3.46 -26.86
N PRO A 174 -1.56 4.42 -26.54
CA PRO A 174 -2.01 5.41 -27.51
C PRO A 174 -0.85 6.21 -28.08
N ARG A 175 -0.88 6.47 -29.39
CA ARG A 175 0.18 7.23 -30.09
C ARG A 175 0.43 8.61 -29.49
N ALA A 176 -0.64 9.31 -29.09
CA ALA A 176 -0.53 10.60 -28.41
C ALA A 176 0.28 10.48 -27.10
N THR A 177 0.05 9.41 -26.35
CA THR A 177 0.76 9.13 -25.09
C THR A 177 2.22 8.79 -25.33
N LEU A 178 2.52 7.96 -26.34
CA LEU A 178 3.89 7.70 -26.74
C LEU A 178 4.64 8.99 -27.14
N ALA A 179 3.99 9.89 -27.88
CA ALA A 179 4.60 11.16 -28.28
C ALA A 179 4.94 12.04 -27.07
N VAL A 180 4.01 12.16 -26.11
CA VAL A 180 4.24 12.90 -24.86
C VAL A 180 5.39 12.28 -24.06
N LEU A 181 5.40 10.95 -23.91
CA LEU A 181 6.43 10.22 -23.17
C LEU A 181 7.81 10.38 -23.80
N ARG A 182 7.92 10.29 -25.13
CA ARG A 182 9.19 10.52 -25.85
C ARG A 182 9.72 11.92 -25.63
N ARG A 183 8.86 12.94 -25.78
CA ARG A 183 9.25 14.34 -25.57
C ARG A 183 9.66 14.59 -24.12
N PHE A 184 8.96 13.98 -23.16
CA PHE A 184 9.32 14.08 -21.76
C PHE A 184 10.67 13.40 -21.47
N TRP A 185 10.87 12.17 -21.95
CA TRP A 185 12.13 11.44 -21.76
C TRP A 185 13.34 12.20 -22.32
N GLN A 186 13.19 12.91 -23.44
CA GLN A 186 14.26 13.75 -24.00
C GLN A 186 14.76 14.86 -23.05
N THR A 187 13.96 15.27 -22.05
CA THR A 187 14.33 16.32 -21.10
C THR A 187 15.31 15.85 -20.01
N HIS A 188 15.36 14.55 -19.73
CA HIS A 188 16.20 13.98 -18.65
C HIS A 188 17.07 12.79 -19.11
N ARG A 189 16.67 12.09 -20.17
CA ARG A 189 17.37 10.95 -20.79
C ARG A 189 17.82 9.87 -19.81
N HIS A 190 17.03 9.66 -18.76
CA HIS A 190 17.37 8.70 -17.72
C HIS A 190 17.35 7.28 -18.33
N PRO A 191 18.37 6.44 -18.07
CA PRO A 191 18.57 5.18 -18.79
C PRO A 191 17.48 4.14 -18.48
N GLU A 192 16.98 4.13 -17.25
CA GLU A 192 16.04 3.09 -16.79
C GLU A 192 14.62 3.63 -16.58
N LEU A 193 14.45 4.61 -15.69
CA LEU A 193 13.16 5.14 -15.30
C LEU A 193 12.59 6.15 -16.30
N LEU A 194 11.27 6.04 -16.54
CA LEU A 194 10.53 7.04 -17.30
C LEU A 194 10.22 8.29 -16.46
N PHE A 195 10.11 8.15 -15.15
CA PHE A 195 9.84 9.24 -14.20
C PHE A 195 10.86 9.23 -13.04
N PRO A 196 12.11 9.65 -13.28
CA PRO A 196 13.12 9.71 -12.23
C PRO A 196 12.81 10.77 -11.17
N ASN A 197 13.29 10.56 -9.94
CA ASN A 197 13.25 11.58 -8.91
C ASN A 197 14.15 12.75 -9.31
N ARG A 198 13.73 13.99 -9.00
CA ARG A 198 14.49 15.21 -9.31
C ARG A 198 15.90 15.22 -8.72
N HIS A 199 16.12 14.56 -7.58
CA HIS A 199 17.44 14.47 -6.95
C HIS A 199 18.36 13.40 -7.54
N ALA A 200 17.84 12.52 -8.41
CA ALA A 200 18.58 11.37 -8.94
C ALA A 200 18.74 11.40 -10.47
N GLY A 201 18.46 12.53 -11.13
CA GLY A 201 18.51 12.58 -12.60
C GLY A 201 18.10 13.90 -13.26
N LEU A 202 18.27 15.02 -12.58
CA LEU A 202 18.44 16.35 -13.19
C LEU A 202 19.66 17.01 -12.54
#